data_AF-A0A355WF50-F1
#
_entry.id   AF-A0A355WF50-F1
#
_cell.length_a   1.000
_cell.length_b   1.000
_cell.length_c   1.000
_cell.angle_alpha   90.00
_cell.angle_beta   90.00
_cell.angle_gamma   90.00
#
_symmetry.space_group_name_H-M   'P 1'
#
loop_
_entity.id
_entity.type
_entity.pdbx_description
1 polymer ?
#
loop_
_entity_poly.entity_id
_entity_poly.type
_entity_poly.pdbx_seq_one_letter_code
_entity_poly.pdbx_strand_id
1 'polypeptide(L)' 'LQKNLKVMDASAIALARDNKLPIIVFSLNEPGGLAGILRGEGTYTTVVE' A
#
# COMPACT_ATOMS: atom_id res chain seq x y z
N LEU A 1 -11.25 -13.35 -7.96
CA LEU A 1 -11.41 -12.25 -6.97
C LEU A 1 -10.57 -11.04 -7.40
N GLN A 2 -11.05 -10.21 -8.32
CA GLN A 2 -10.42 -8.91 -8.58
C GLN A 2 -11.06 -7.91 -7.62
N LYS A 3 -10.43 -7.69 -6.45
CA LYS A 3 -10.81 -6.56 -5.60
C LYS A 3 -10.38 -5.30 -6.36
N ASN A 4 -11.33 -4.65 -7.04
CA ASN A 4 -11.19 -3.35 -7.71
C ASN A 4 -10.97 -2.24 -6.67
N LEU A 5 -9.91 -2.37 -5.88
CA LEU A 5 -9.42 -1.34 -4.98
C LEU A 5 -8.90 -0.23 -5.88
N LYS A 6 -9.69 0.85 -6.04
CA LYS A 6 -9.31 2.11 -6.70
C LYS A 6 -8.24 2.86 -5.88
N VAL A 7 -7.21 2.16 -5.45
CA VAL A 7 -6.10 2.71 -4.66
C VAL A 7 -5.01 3.23 -5.59
N MET A 8 -4.87 2.64 -6.78
CA MET A 8 -3.87 2.99 -7.79
C MET A 8 -4.32 2.52 -9.19
N ASP A 9 -3.80 3.12 -10.26
CA ASP A 9 -4.02 2.66 -11.64
C ASP A 9 -3.58 1.21 -11.84
N ALA A 10 -4.37 0.45 -12.61
CA ALA A 10 -4.14 -0.98 -12.82
C ALA A 10 -2.72 -1.30 -13.32
N SER A 11 -2.14 -0.42 -14.13
CA SER A 11 -0.78 -0.54 -14.68
C SER A 11 0.31 -0.49 -13.61
N ALA A 12 0.15 0.35 -12.58
CA ALA A 12 1.14 0.49 -11.52
C ALA A 12 1.09 -0.70 -10.54
N ILE A 13 -0.10 -1.23 -10.29
CA ILE A 13 -0.27 -2.48 -9.54
C ILE A 13 0.37 -3.65 -10.30
N ALA A 14 0.15 -3.76 -11.61
CA ALA A 14 0.76 -4.81 -12.44
C ALA A 14 2.30 -4.71 -12.43
N LEU A 15 2.85 -3.50 -12.61
CA LEU A 15 4.30 -3.28 -12.60
C LEU A 15 4.93 -3.65 -11.24
N ALA A 16 4.29 -3.29 -10.14
CA ALA A 16 4.77 -3.63 -8.81
C ALA A 16 4.74 -5.14 -8.55
N ARG A 17 3.68 -5.84 -8.99
CA ARG A 17 3.57 -7.30 -8.89
C ARG A 17 4.62 -8.02 -9.74
N ASP A 18 4.78 -7.63 -11.00
CA ASP A 18 5.76 -8.25 -11.90
C ASP A 18 7.19 -8.13 -11.36
N ASN A 19 7.49 -7.02 -10.70
CA ASN A 19 8.80 -6.78 -10.06
C ASN A 19 8.87 -7.24 -8.59
N LYS A 20 7.83 -7.89 -8.07
CA LYS A 20 7.71 -8.32 -6.66
C LYS A 20 7.99 -7.20 -5.66
N LEU A 21 7.62 -5.97 -6.03
CA LEU A 21 7.78 -4.79 -5.19
C LEU A 21 6.63 -4.75 -4.16
N PRO A 22 6.93 -4.70 -2.85
CA PRO A 22 5.90 -4.59 -1.84
C PRO A 22 5.21 -3.23 -1.90
N ILE A 23 3.87 -3.22 -1.91
CA ILE A 23 3.09 -1.97 -1.89
C ILE A 23 2.52 -1.79 -0.49
N ILE A 24 2.84 -0.67 0.15
CA ILE A 24 2.31 -0.29 1.46
C ILE A 24 1.31 0.85 1.26
N VAL A 25 0.06 0.62 1.66
CA VAL A 25 -1.03 1.60 1.57
C VAL A 25 -1.34 2.09 2.97
N PHE A 26 -1.31 3.41 3.16
CA PHE A 26 -1.59 4.04 4.45
C PHE A 26 -2.28 5.39 4.29
N SER A 27 -2.90 5.86 5.37
CA SER A 27 -3.56 7.15 5.41
C SER A 27 -2.58 8.28 5.76
N LEU A 28 -2.57 9.35 4.97
CA LEU A 28 -1.81 10.57 5.27
C LEU A 28 -2.51 11.48 6.29
N ASN A 29 -3.79 11.21 6.59
CA ASN A 29 -4.58 12.02 7.51
C ASN A 29 -4.29 11.72 8.98
N GLU A 30 -3.58 10.63 9.28
CA GLU A 30 -3.16 10.31 10.64
C GLU A 30 -1.95 11.19 11.02
N PRO A 31 -2.02 11.97 12.12
CA PRO A 31 -0.87 12.72 12.62
C PRO A 31 0.28 11.76 12.92
N GLY A 32 1.43 11.95 12.27
CA GLY A 32 2.56 11.03 12.40
C GLY A 32 2.41 9.72 11.63
N GLY A 33 1.46 9.62 10.70
CA GLY A 33 1.21 8.41 9.90
C GLY A 33 2.47 7.83 9.27
N LEU A 34 3.30 8.64 8.60
CA LEU A 34 4.56 8.15 8.02
C LEU A 34 5.55 7.62 9.08
N ALA A 35 5.69 8.33 10.20
CA ALA A 35 6.59 7.92 11.28
C ALA A 35 6.09 6.64 11.98
N GLY A 36 4.76 6.50 12.12
CA GLY A 36 4.11 5.28 12.62
C GLY A 36 4.36 4.11 11.69
N ILE A 37 4.15 4.28 10.38
CA ILE A 37 4.39 3.26 9.35
C ILE A 37 5.82 2.72 9.41
N LEU A 38 6.80 3.62 9.50
CA LEU A 38 8.20 3.24 9.61
C LEU A 38 8.52 2.47 10.90
N ARG A 39 7.73 2.67 11.95
CA ARG A 39 7.79 1.90 13.20
C ARG A 39 6.90 0.65 13.20
N GLY A 40 6.12 0.42 12.14
CA GLY A 40 5.14 -0.67 12.06
C GLY A 40 3.84 -0.41 12.83
N GLU A 41 3.60 0.84 13.25
CA GLU A 41 2.45 1.29 14.03
C GLU A 41 1.43 2.02 13.15
N GLY A 42 0.14 1.94 13.51
CA GLY A 42 -0.95 2.64 12.81
C GLY A 42 -1.66 1.79 11.75
N THR A 43 -2.58 2.41 11.00
CA THR A 43 -3.42 1.70 10.03
C THR A 43 -2.75 1.65 8.67
N TYR A 44 -2.32 0.45 8.28
CA TYR A 44 -1.79 0.20 6.93
C TYR A 44 -2.19 -1.15 6.40
N THR A 45 -2.09 -1.27 5.08
CA THR A 45 -2.27 -2.54 4.38
C THR A 45 -1.04 -2.80 3.53
N THR A 46 -0.42 -3.95 3.77
CA THR A 46 0.65 -4.44 2.89
C THR A 46 0.02 -5.33 1.84
N VAL A 47 0.22 -4.97 0.57
CA VAL A 47 -0.15 -5.82 -0.56
C VAL A 47 1.11 -6.61 -0.93
N VAL A 48 1.12 -7.86 -0.49
CA VAL A 48 2.07 -8.90 -0.92
C VAL A 48 1.28 -9.96 -1.67
N GLU A 49 1.85 -10.48 -2.76
CA GLU A 49 1.31 -11.62 -3.50
C GLU A 49 1.97 -12.92 -3.03
#